data_AF-A0A9W8F6Y7-F1
#
_entry.id   AF-A0A9W8F6Y7-F1
#
_cell.length_a   1.000
_cell.length_b   1.000
_cell.length_c   1.000
_cell.angle_alpha   90.00
_cell.angle_beta   90.00
_cell.angle_gamma   90.00
#
_symmetry.space_group_name_H-M   'P 1'
#
loop_
_entity.id
_entity.type
_entity.pdbx_description
1 polymer ?
#
loop_
_entity_poly.entity_id
_entity_poly.type
_entity_poly.pdbx_seq_one_letter_code
_entity_poly.pdbx_strand_id
1 'polypeptide(L)'
;MSGRSKGQLFATEYDWDKGSEDLSVLSEPVDLVVVSDCVYHEVVPMLVGAMREVCQSRADGKAVGIIGQELRSDLVYQTFVEALLESFVVYRIPVDPSVDAFYTLYAVWLK
;
A
#
# COMPACT_ATOMS: atom_id res chain seq x y z
N MET A 1 25.81 -23.37 12.58
CA MET A 1 25.82 -22.56 11.35
C MET A 1 24.38 -22.37 10.90
N SER A 2 23.77 -21.23 11.24
CA SER A 2 22.44 -20.86 10.76
C SER A 2 22.60 -20.36 9.32
N GLY A 3 22.25 -21.18 8.34
CA GLY A 3 22.18 -20.74 6.95
C GLY A 3 21.04 -19.75 6.83
N ARG A 4 21.33 -18.49 6.49
CA ARG A 4 20.29 -17.55 6.05
C ARG A 4 19.56 -18.20 4.88
N SER A 5 18.25 -18.46 5.04
CA SER A 5 17.42 -18.79 3.88
C SER A 5 17.57 -17.64 2.88
N LYS A 6 17.73 -17.99 1.60
CA LYS A 6 17.66 -16.99 0.54
C LYS A 6 16.22 -16.48 0.50
N GLY A 7 16.04 -15.17 0.32
CA GLY A 7 14.70 -14.61 0.11
C GLY A 7 14.02 -15.28 -1.09
N GLN A 8 12.71 -15.45 -1.01
CA GLN A 8 11.89 -15.97 -2.11
C GLN A 8 11.23 -14.79 -2.82
N LEU A 9 11.09 -14.89 -4.14
CA LEU A 9 10.36 -13.93 -4.96
C LEU A 9 9.26 -14.68 -5.68
N PHE A 10 8.03 -14.18 -5.53
CA PHE A 10 6.86 -14.63 -6.26
C PHE A 10 6.28 -13.44 -7.00
N ALA A 11 5.73 -13.69 -8.19
CA ALA A 11 5.04 -12.69 -8.98
C ALA A 11 3.70 -13.26 -9.40
N THR A 12 2.63 -12.50 -9.18
CA THR A 12 1.27 -12.84 -9.61
C THR A 12 0.60 -11.58 -10.15
N GLU A 13 -0.44 -11.77 -10.95
CA GLU A 13 -1.33 -10.69 -11.34
C GLU A 13 -2.31 -10.41 -10.19
N TYR A 14 -2.52 -9.12 -9.90
CA TYR A 14 -3.47 -8.65 -8.90
C TYR A 14 -4.26 -7.49 -9.49
N ASP A 15 -5.51 -7.75 -9.86
CA ASP A 15 -6.45 -6.72 -10.29
C ASP A 15 -7.06 -6.09 -9.03
N TRP A 16 -6.97 -4.77 -8.88
CA TRP A 16 -7.44 -4.10 -7.65
C TRP A 16 -8.94 -4.17 -7.43
N ASP A 17 -9.73 -4.42 -8.47
CA ASP A 17 -11.19 -4.58 -8.38
C ASP A 17 -11.59 -6.04 -8.14
N LYS A 18 -10.85 -6.98 -8.75
CA LYS A 18 -11.19 -8.42 -8.73
C LYS A 18 -10.39 -9.24 -7.72
N GLY A 19 -9.33 -8.68 -7.14
CA GLY A 19 -8.35 -9.40 -6.33
C GLY A 19 -7.39 -10.24 -7.19
N SER A 20 -6.70 -11.19 -6.56
CA SER A 20 -5.92 -12.20 -7.29
C SER A 20 -6.73 -13.47 -7.49
N GLU A 21 -6.68 -14.05 -8.69
CA GLU A 21 -7.19 -15.40 -8.94
C GLU A 21 -6.34 -16.47 -8.22
N ASP A 22 -5.10 -16.14 -7.85
CA ASP A 22 -4.16 -17.01 -7.12
C ASP A 22 -3.59 -16.30 -5.88
N LEU A 23 -4.28 -16.47 -4.75
CA LEU A 23 -3.85 -15.96 -3.45
C LEU A 23 -2.73 -16.80 -2.80
N SER A 24 -2.15 -17.78 -3.49
CA SER A 24 -1.04 -18.58 -2.92
C SER A 24 0.16 -17.71 -2.54
N VAL A 25 0.35 -16.56 -3.21
CA VAL A 25 1.37 -15.57 -2.81
C VAL A 25 1.06 -14.89 -1.46
N LEU A 26 -0.22 -14.83 -1.07
CA LEU A 26 -0.69 -14.33 0.22
C LEU A 26 -0.90 -15.45 1.24
N SER A 27 -0.49 -16.69 0.92
CA SER A 27 -0.60 -17.81 1.87
C SER A 27 0.27 -17.62 3.11
N GLU A 28 1.33 -16.82 2.98
CA GLU A 28 2.14 -16.34 4.08
C GLU A 28 1.68 -14.94 4.51
N PRO A 29 1.66 -14.63 5.82
CA PRO A 29 1.21 -13.33 6.30
C PRO A 29 2.09 -12.19 5.78
N VAL A 30 1.49 -11.18 5.15
CA VAL A 30 2.22 -10.02 4.64
C VAL A 30 2.59 -9.08 5.79
N ASP A 31 3.88 -8.84 6.02
CA ASP A 31 4.35 -7.82 6.98
C ASP A 31 4.29 -6.40 6.40
N LEU A 32 4.54 -6.26 5.10
CA LEU A 32 4.75 -4.97 4.44
C LEU A 32 4.11 -4.95 3.06
N VAL A 33 3.29 -3.92 2.79
CA VAL A 33 2.74 -3.60 1.47
C VAL A 33 3.43 -2.35 0.97
N VAL A 34 3.94 -2.35 -0.26
CA VAL A 34 4.60 -1.19 -0.87
C VAL A 34 3.81 -0.77 -2.11
N VAL A 35 3.45 0.51 -2.17
CA VAL A 35 2.74 1.12 -3.29
C VAL A 35 3.53 2.34 -3.75
N SER A 36 3.76 2.46 -5.06
CA SER A 36 4.53 3.56 -5.64
C SER A 36 3.91 4.06 -6.93
N ASP A 37 3.61 5.35 -6.99
CA ASP A 37 3.01 6.05 -8.15
C ASP A 37 1.74 5.37 -8.72
N CYS A 38 0.88 4.87 -7.84
CA CYS A 38 -0.34 4.15 -8.19
C CYS A 38 -1.62 4.99 -8.05
N VAL A 39 -1.51 6.24 -7.58
CA VAL A 39 -2.65 7.11 -7.32
C VAL A 39 -2.88 8.01 -8.52
N TYR A 40 -3.82 7.63 -9.39
CA TYR A 40 -4.22 8.43 -10.55
C TYR A 40 -5.71 8.24 -10.86
N HIS A 41 -6.40 9.33 -11.21
CA HIS A 41 -7.81 9.31 -11.65
C HIS A 41 -8.75 8.51 -10.72
N GLU A 42 -9.53 7.59 -11.30
CA GLU A 42 -10.65 6.86 -10.69
C GLU A 42 -10.24 5.59 -9.94
N VAL A 43 -8.94 5.27 -9.88
CA VAL A 43 -8.46 4.01 -9.29
C VAL A 43 -8.34 4.03 -7.78
N VAL A 44 -8.48 5.20 -7.15
CA VAL A 44 -8.29 5.41 -5.71
C VAL A 44 -9.09 4.41 -4.85
N PRO A 45 -10.40 4.24 -5.04
CA PRO A 45 -11.17 3.33 -4.19
C PRO A 45 -10.74 1.87 -4.35
N MET A 46 -10.42 1.45 -5.58
CA MET A 46 -9.97 0.09 -5.88
C MET A 46 -8.61 -0.18 -5.23
N LEU A 47 -7.66 0.76 -5.36
CA LEU A 47 -6.34 0.65 -4.74
C LEU A 47 -6.44 0.53 -3.21
N VAL A 48 -7.22 1.40 -2.56
CA VAL A 48 -7.40 1.36 -1.10
C VAL A 48 -8.08 0.07 -0.66
N GLY A 49 -9.05 -0.44 -1.44
CA GLY A 49 -9.71 -1.73 -1.22
C GLY A 49 -8.73 -2.90 -1.28
N ALA A 50 -7.91 -2.97 -2.33
CA ALA A 50 -6.87 -3.99 -2.50
C ALA A 50 -5.83 -3.95 -1.37
N MET A 51 -5.36 -2.74 -1.00
CA MET A 51 -4.44 -2.58 0.12
C MET A 51 -5.04 -3.11 1.42
N ARG A 52 -6.33 -2.83 1.67
CA ARG A 52 -7.03 -3.30 2.87
C ARG A 52 -7.09 -4.83 2.90
N GLU A 53 -7.46 -5.46 1.79
CA GLU A 53 -7.51 -6.91 1.65
C GLU A 53 -6.15 -7.56 1.95
N VAL A 54 -5.08 -7.06 1.32
CA VAL A 54 -3.72 -7.58 1.56
C VAL A 54 -3.29 -7.39 3.01
N CYS A 55 -3.57 -6.23 3.61
CA CYS A 55 -3.24 -5.99 5.02
C CYS A 55 -4.05 -6.90 5.97
N GLN A 56 -5.28 -7.25 5.61
CA GLN A 56 -6.14 -8.17 6.37
C GLN A 56 -5.71 -9.64 6.27
N SER A 57 -4.91 -10.02 5.27
CA SER A 57 -4.33 -11.38 5.19
C SER A 57 -3.51 -11.75 6.43
N ARG A 58 -2.99 -10.74 7.14
CA ARG A 58 -2.27 -10.92 8.40
C ARG A 58 -3.24 -10.91 9.58
N ALA A 59 -3.40 -12.08 10.22
CA ALA A 59 -4.35 -12.29 11.31
C ALA A 59 -4.16 -11.37 12.54
N ASP A 60 -2.94 -10.85 12.79
CA ASP A 60 -2.69 -9.94 13.91
C ASP A 60 -2.85 -8.45 13.56
N GLY A 61 -3.23 -8.13 12.32
CA GLY A 61 -3.51 -6.76 11.87
C GLY A 61 -2.29 -5.85 11.77
N LYS A 62 -1.07 -6.38 11.92
CA LYS A 62 0.17 -5.57 11.98
C LYS A 62 0.84 -5.33 10.62
N ALA A 63 0.16 -5.60 9.53
CA ALA A 63 0.68 -5.27 8.21
C ALA A 63 0.84 -3.73 8.10
N VAL A 64 1.99 -3.29 7.62
CA VAL A 64 2.27 -1.87 7.39
C VAL A 64 2.26 -1.61 5.88
N GLY A 65 1.54 -0.58 5.45
CA GLY A 65 1.64 -0.06 4.10
C GLY A 65 2.64 1.10 4.02
N ILE A 66 3.49 1.11 2.99
CA ILE A 66 4.33 2.24 2.64
C ILE A 66 3.91 2.73 1.26
N ILE A 67 3.56 4.01 1.16
CA ILE A 67 3.03 4.60 -0.06
C ILE A 67 3.89 5.79 -0.47
N GLY A 68 4.54 5.69 -1.62
CA GLY A 68 5.21 6.80 -2.28
C GLY A 68 4.37 7.31 -3.46
N GLN A 69 4.10 8.60 -3.53
CA GLN A 69 3.27 9.15 -4.61
C GLN A 69 3.73 10.53 -5.06
N GLU A 70 3.74 10.77 -6.37
CA GLU A 70 3.91 12.10 -6.95
C GLU A 70 2.61 12.92 -6.87
N LEU A 71 2.72 14.18 -6.47
CA LEU A 71 1.63 15.13 -6.38
C LEU A 71 1.35 15.74 -7.77
N ARG A 72 0.44 15.12 -8.52
CA ARG A 72 0.08 15.58 -9.88
C ARG A 72 -1.27 16.30 -9.97
N SER A 73 -2.20 16.02 -9.05
CA SER A 73 -3.53 16.61 -9.02
C SER A 73 -4.03 16.69 -7.59
N ASP A 74 -4.29 17.92 -7.12
CA ASP A 74 -4.75 18.18 -5.75
C ASP A 74 -6.07 17.45 -5.44
N LEU A 75 -6.99 17.40 -6.41
CA LEU A 75 -8.29 16.74 -6.24
C LEU A 75 -8.12 15.23 -6.07
N VAL A 76 -7.35 14.59 -6.95
CA VAL A 76 -7.12 13.13 -6.89
C VAL A 76 -6.39 12.77 -5.60
N TYR A 77 -5.40 13.57 -5.21
CA TYR A 77 -4.66 13.37 -3.97
C TYR A 77 -5.55 13.55 -2.74
N GLN A 78 -6.41 14.57 -2.71
CA GLN A 78 -7.36 14.75 -1.62
C GLN A 78 -8.30 13.54 -1.50
N THR A 79 -8.91 13.10 -2.60
CA THR A 79 -9.78 11.91 -2.61
C THR A 79 -9.04 10.66 -2.14
N PHE A 80 -7.76 10.51 -2.50
CA PHE A 80 -6.91 9.42 -2.04
C PHE A 80 -6.68 9.45 -0.54
N VAL A 81 -6.30 10.60 0.02
CA VAL A 81 -6.08 10.73 1.46
C VAL A 81 -7.39 10.51 2.23
N GLU A 82 -8.52 11.02 1.75
CA GLU A 82 -9.84 10.78 2.34
C GLU A 82 -10.18 9.30 2.37
N ALA A 83 -10.03 8.59 1.24
CA ALA A 83 -10.30 7.15 1.14
C ALA A 83 -9.39 6.33 2.06
N LEU A 84 -8.09 6.66 2.13
CA LEU A 84 -7.17 6.01 3.07
C LEU A 84 -7.62 6.19 4.52
N LEU A 85 -7.99 7.42 4.88
CA LEU A 85 -8.42 7.76 6.24
C LEU A 85 -9.70 7.06 6.65
N GLU A 86 -10.47 6.44 5.76
CA GLU A 86 -11.63 5.62 6.14
C GLU A 86 -11.19 4.34 6.87
N SER A 87 -10.22 3.61 6.30
CA SER A 87 -9.82 2.26 6.76
C SER A 87 -8.49 2.23 7.52
N PHE A 88 -7.62 3.21 7.34
CA PHE A 88 -6.25 3.20 7.86
C PHE A 88 -5.99 4.34 8.85
N VAL A 89 -5.08 4.09 9.79
CA VAL A 89 -4.32 5.16 10.44
C VAL A 89 -3.22 5.58 9.46
N VAL A 90 -3.11 6.87 9.19
CA VAL A 90 -2.20 7.43 8.18
C VAL A 90 -1.17 8.34 8.85
N TYR A 91 0.11 8.09 8.59
CA TYR A 91 1.22 8.92 9.02
C TYR A 91 2.02 9.39 7.81
N ARG A 92 2.05 10.71 7.55
CA ARG A 92 2.90 11.32 6.53
C ARG A 92 4.34 11.35 7.04
N ILE A 93 5.23 10.60 6.39
CA ILE A 93 6.64 10.55 6.73
C ILE A 93 7.30 11.84 6.26
N PRO A 94 7.97 12.61 7.15
CA PRO A 94 8.73 13.77 6.74
C PRO A 94 9.85 13.37 5.78
N VAL A 95 9.91 14.03 4.64
CA VAL A 95 10.99 13.90 3.66
C VAL A 95 11.71 15.24 3.50
N ASP A 96 12.80 15.23 2.72
CA ASP A 96 13.50 16.47 2.39
C ASP A 96 12.53 17.50 1.77
N PRO A 97 12.57 18.78 2.17
CA PRO A 97 11.64 19.80 1.64
C PRO A 97 11.66 19.94 0.11
N SER A 98 12.80 19.66 -0.53
CA SER A 98 12.90 19.68 -2.00
C SER A 98 12.14 18.54 -2.67
N VAL A 99 11.92 17.44 -1.94
CA VAL A 99 11.13 16.28 -2.38
C VAL A 99 9.67 16.45 -2.00
N ASP A 100 9.39 17.00 -0.81
CA ASP A 100 8.04 17.14 -0.26
C ASP A 100 7.09 18.01 -1.11
N ALA A 101 7.66 18.89 -1.94
CA ALA A 101 6.94 19.73 -2.89
C ALA A 101 6.35 18.94 -4.08
N PHE A 102 6.89 17.77 -4.39
CA PHE A 102 6.53 16.98 -5.56
C PHE A 102 6.07 15.57 -5.20
N TYR A 103 6.47 15.06 -4.04
CA TYR A 103 6.20 13.70 -3.61
C TYR A 103 5.74 13.66 -2.16
N THR A 104 4.96 12.63 -1.87
CA THR A 104 4.55 12.28 -0.51
C THR A 104 4.95 10.85 -0.20
N LEU A 105 5.29 10.64 1.07
CA LEU A 105 5.57 9.32 1.60
C LEU A 105 4.67 9.08 2.82
N TYR A 106 3.96 7.96 2.85
CA TYR A 106 3.10 7.57 3.95
C TYR A 106 3.51 6.23 4.54
N ALA A 107 3.36 6.12 5.85
CA ALA A 107 3.15 4.85 6.53
C ALA A 107 1.67 4.73 6.91
N VAL A 108 1.07 3.57 6.64
CA VAL A 108 -0.32 3.28 6.96
C VAL A 108 -0.46 1.92 7.64
N TRP A 109 -1.45 1.77 8.52
CA TRP A 109 -1.84 0.48 9.10
C TRP A 109 -3.34 0.47 9.36
N LEU A 110 -3.94 -0.72 9.36
CA LEU A 110 -5.39 -0.84 9.58
C LEU A 110 -5.78 -0.33 10.97
N LYS A 111 -6.96 0.28 11.06
CA LYS A 111 -7.58 0.70 12.32
C LYS A 111 -8.08 -0.47 13.15
#